data_AF-A0A7Y7NNU2-F1
#
_entry.id   AF-A0A7Y7NNU2-F1
#
_cell.length_a   1.000
_cell.length_b   1.000
_cell.length_c   1.000
_cell.angle_alpha   90.00
_cell.angle_beta   90.00
_cell.angle_gamma   90.00
#
_symmetry.space_group_name_H-M   'P 1'
#
loop_
_entity.id
_entity.type
_entity.pdbx_description
1 polymer ?
#
loop_
_entity_poly.entity_id
_entity_poly.type
_entity_poly.pdbx_seq_one_letter_code
_entity_poly.pdbx_strand_id
1 'polypeptide(L)'
;MKLGIYTLLLSILMISSVQAKIFKAYNGDIDFNHSKHMGLYPCTECHEGPPRQFGIDKQKAHKLCIGCHTKEGAGPTRHCGQCHGNADNKKD
;
A
#
# COMPACT_ATOMS: atom_id res chain seq x y z
N MET A 1 -35.48 -19.83 27.53
CA MET A 1 -35.41 -19.41 26.10
C MET A 1 -35.01 -17.93 26.01
N LYS A 2 -33.75 -17.55 26.25
CA LYS A 2 -33.28 -16.15 26.07
C LYS A 2 -31.77 -16.03 25.91
N LEU A 3 -31.08 -17.15 25.64
CA LEU A 3 -29.62 -17.23 25.62
C LEU A 3 -29.03 -17.33 24.19
N GLY A 4 -29.85 -17.52 23.16
CA GLY A 4 -29.40 -17.81 21.79
C GLY A 4 -29.34 -16.63 20.82
N ILE A 5 -29.68 -15.41 21.25
CA ILE A 5 -29.71 -14.22 20.38
C ILE A 5 -28.36 -13.46 20.43
N TYR A 6 -27.59 -13.60 21.51
CA TYR A 6 -26.34 -12.85 21.69
C TYR A 6 -25.13 -13.44 20.95
N THR A 7 -25.16 -14.71 20.56
CA THR A 7 -24.08 -15.36 19.81
C THR A 7 -24.09 -15.08 18.31
N LEU A 8 -25.19 -14.56 17.75
CA LEU A 8 -25.28 -14.23 16.31
C LEU A 8 -24.80 -12.79 15.99
N LEU A 9 -24.69 -11.91 17.00
CA LEU A 9 -24.33 -10.50 16.83
C LEU A 9 -22.83 -10.20 16.94
N LEU A 10 -21.99 -11.19 17.30
CA LEU A 10 -20.56 -11.01 17.56
C LEU A 10 -19.64 -11.49 16.43
N SER A 11 -20.15 -11.63 15.20
CA SER A 11 -19.37 -12.12 14.05
C SER A 11 -19.13 -11.09 12.94
N ILE A 12 -19.59 -9.84 13.08
CA ILE A 12 -19.55 -8.83 12.00
C ILE A 12 -18.52 -7.71 12.27
N LEU A 13 -17.29 -8.01 12.69
CA LEU A 13 -16.27 -6.94 12.70
C LEU A 13 -14.86 -7.43 12.36
N MET A 14 -14.70 -8.00 11.17
CA MET A 14 -13.38 -8.07 10.53
C MET A 14 -13.49 -7.53 9.11
N ILE A 15 -13.86 -6.25 9.00
CA ILE A 15 -13.68 -5.50 7.76
C ILE A 15 -12.19 -5.15 7.68
N SER A 16 -11.41 -6.06 7.10
CA SER A 16 -10.01 -5.81 6.76
C SER A 16 -9.98 -4.70 5.70
N SER A 17 -9.64 -3.47 6.09
CA SER A 17 -9.48 -2.37 5.14
C SER A 17 -8.38 -2.72 4.14
N VAL A 18 -8.72 -2.82 2.85
CA VAL A 18 -7.73 -2.78 1.77
C VAL A 18 -6.94 -1.47 1.94
N GLN A 19 -5.68 -1.57 2.34
CA GLN A 19 -4.81 -0.40 2.53
C GLN A 19 -4.13 -0.06 1.20
N ALA A 20 -4.91 0.34 0.20
CA ALA A 20 -4.37 1.10 -0.91
C ALA A 20 -4.03 2.51 -0.41
N LYS A 21 -2.81 2.99 -0.68
CA LYS A 21 -2.37 4.33 -0.31
C LYS A 21 -2.07 5.15 -1.55
N ILE A 22 -2.68 6.31 -1.64
CA ILE A 22 -2.40 7.28 -2.72
C ILE A 22 -1.32 8.25 -2.23
N PHE A 23 -0.19 8.29 -2.91
CA PHE A 23 0.81 9.33 -2.73
C PHE A 23 0.56 10.46 -3.73
N LYS A 24 0.25 11.65 -3.21
CA LYS A 24 0.02 12.83 -4.04
C LYS A 24 1.33 13.34 -4.62
N ALA A 25 1.35 13.57 -5.93
CA ALA A 25 2.51 14.13 -6.63
C ALA A 25 2.07 15.04 -7.79
N TYR A 26 2.86 16.07 -8.07
CA TYR A 26 2.51 17.10 -9.06
C TYR A 26 2.34 16.55 -10.49
N ASN A 27 3.02 15.46 -10.81
CA ASN A 27 3.08 14.82 -12.13
C ASN A 27 2.21 13.57 -12.22
N GLY A 28 1.25 13.42 -11.30
CA GLY A 28 0.35 12.28 -11.23
C GLY A 28 0.53 11.52 -9.93
N ASP A 29 -0.60 11.24 -9.29
CA ASP A 29 -0.67 10.43 -8.09
C ASP A 29 -0.12 9.02 -8.34
N ILE A 30 0.40 8.41 -7.28
CA ILE A 30 0.90 7.04 -7.28
C ILE A 30 0.01 6.20 -6.36
N ASP A 31 -0.59 5.17 -6.91
CA ASP A 31 -1.37 4.20 -6.16
C ASP A 31 -0.44 3.09 -5.62
N PHE A 32 -0.16 3.17 -4.33
CA PHE A 32 0.66 2.19 -3.63
C PHE A 32 -0.20 1.08 -3.02
N ASN A 33 -0.04 -0.13 -3.55
CA ASN A 33 -0.71 -1.31 -3.03
C ASN A 33 0.07 -1.89 -1.83
N HIS A 34 -0.23 -1.42 -0.62
CA HIS A 34 0.46 -1.86 0.60
C HIS A 34 0.28 -3.36 0.85
N SER A 35 -0.92 -3.90 0.60
CA SER A 35 -1.22 -5.34 0.79
C SER A 35 -0.35 -6.24 -0.08
N LYS A 36 -0.09 -5.86 -1.34
CA LYS A 36 0.82 -6.59 -2.22
C LYS A 36 2.25 -6.60 -1.66
N HIS A 37 2.74 -5.47 -1.18
CA HIS A 37 4.10 -5.38 -0.64
C HIS A 37 4.22 -6.13 0.69
N MET A 38 3.24 -6.04 1.58
CA MET A 38 3.19 -6.80 2.84
C MET A 38 3.17 -8.32 2.62
N GLY A 39 2.58 -8.79 1.52
CA GLY A 39 2.59 -10.22 1.16
C GLY A 39 3.94 -10.74 0.68
N LEU A 40 4.87 -9.85 0.34
CA LEU A 40 6.19 -10.19 -0.22
C LEU A 40 7.34 -9.85 0.73
N TYR A 41 7.19 -8.80 1.55
CA TYR A 41 8.25 -8.25 2.38
C TYR A 41 7.78 -8.05 3.81
N PRO A 42 8.65 -8.30 4.81
CA PRO A 42 8.33 -8.02 6.19
C PRO A 42 8.23 -6.51 6.43
N CYS A 43 7.47 -6.12 7.45
CA CYS A 43 7.22 -4.71 7.79
C CYS A 43 8.52 -3.89 7.95
N THR A 44 9.58 -4.54 8.41
CA THR A 44 10.90 -3.94 8.69
C THR A 44 11.65 -3.51 7.44
N GLU A 45 11.30 -3.99 6.24
CA GLU A 45 11.92 -3.51 4.99
C GLU A 45 11.51 -2.06 4.66
N CYS A 46 10.39 -1.59 5.21
CA CYS A 46 9.86 -0.25 4.94
C CYS A 46 9.73 0.62 6.21
N HIS A 47 9.46 0.02 7.36
CA HIS A 47 9.23 0.72 8.62
C HIS A 47 10.35 0.46 9.62
N GLU A 48 10.96 1.55 10.10
CA GLU A 48 11.85 1.50 11.25
C GLU A 48 11.03 1.52 12.54
N GLY A 49 11.02 0.37 13.24
CA GLY A 49 10.24 0.17 14.46
C GLY A 49 8.76 -0.14 14.19
N PRO A 50 7.87 0.10 15.18
CA PRO A 50 6.44 -0.17 15.02
C PRO A 50 5.86 0.56 13.79
N PRO A 51 5.11 -0.14 12.91
CA PRO A 51 4.54 0.46 11.71
C PRO A 51 3.69 1.68 12.06
N ARG A 52 4.03 2.81 11.45
CA ARG A 52 3.34 4.08 11.63
C ARG A 52 3.35 4.87 10.34
N GLN A 53 2.41 5.80 10.19
CA GLN A 53 2.45 6.73 9.08
C GLN A 53 3.74 7.55 9.17
N PHE A 54 4.45 7.65 8.05
CA PHE A 54 5.62 8.51 7.91
C PHE A 54 5.45 9.38 6.67
N GLY A 55 6.02 10.57 6.71
CA GLY A 55 6.06 11.44 5.55
C GLY A 55 7.01 10.88 4.50
N ILE A 56 6.51 10.67 3.28
CA ILE A 56 7.31 10.35 2.11
C ILE A 56 7.30 11.56 1.18
N ASP A 57 8.48 11.96 0.73
CA ASP A 57 8.67 13.00 -0.28
C ASP A 57 9.26 12.38 -1.55
N LYS A 58 9.42 13.19 -2.60
CA LYS A 58 9.96 12.73 -3.89
C LYS A 58 11.30 11.99 -3.73
N GLN A 59 12.22 12.52 -2.94
CA GLN A 59 13.57 11.94 -2.84
C GLN A 59 13.52 10.60 -2.10
N LYS A 60 12.79 10.54 -0.99
CA LYS A 60 12.61 9.30 -0.22
C LYS A 60 11.87 8.23 -1.04
N ALA A 61 10.82 8.62 -1.76
CA ALA A 61 10.07 7.71 -2.62
C ALA A 61 10.93 7.14 -3.75
N HIS A 62 11.65 7.99 -4.48
CA HIS A 62 12.52 7.50 -5.57
C HIS A 62 13.64 6.61 -5.04
N LYS A 63 14.22 6.95 -3.89
CA LYS A 63 15.26 6.10 -3.29
C LYS A 63 14.72 4.74 -2.85
N LEU A 64 13.59 4.73 -2.13
CA LEU A 64 13.02 3.50 -1.57
C LEU A 64 12.40 2.61 -2.66
N CYS A 65 11.46 3.16 -3.43
CA CYS A 65 10.67 2.40 -4.41
C CYS A 65 11.54 1.92 -5.58
N ILE A 66 12.26 2.85 -6.23
CA ILE A 66 13.09 2.49 -7.40
C ILE A 66 14.29 1.65 -6.94
N GLY A 67 14.89 1.97 -5.79
CA GLY A 67 16.00 1.19 -5.24
C GLY A 67 15.61 -0.27 -4.99
N CYS A 68 14.49 -0.50 -4.32
CA CYS A 68 13.98 -1.86 -4.09
C CYS A 68 13.62 -2.56 -5.40
N HIS A 69 12.82 -1.94 -6.28
CA HIS A 69 12.44 -2.55 -7.56
C HIS A 69 13.64 -2.87 -8.47
N THR A 70 14.70 -2.07 -8.37
CA THR A 70 15.95 -2.33 -9.09
C THR A 70 16.68 -3.51 -8.50
N LYS A 71 16.83 -3.56 -7.16
CA LYS A 71 17.49 -4.64 -6.43
C LYS A 71 16.81 -6.00 -6.69
N GLU A 72 15.49 -6.01 -6.65
CA GLU A 72 14.67 -7.21 -6.82
C GLU A 72 14.45 -7.57 -8.30
N GLY A 73 14.84 -6.68 -9.24
CA GLY A 73 14.58 -6.84 -10.67
C GLY A 73 13.09 -6.89 -11.02
N ALA A 74 12.22 -6.41 -10.14
CA ALA A 74 10.77 -6.53 -10.23
C ALA A 74 10.09 -5.21 -9.86
N GLY A 75 9.08 -4.83 -10.66
CA GLY A 75 8.35 -3.58 -10.48
C GLY A 75 8.88 -2.42 -11.34
N PRO A 76 8.22 -1.25 -11.28
CA PRO A 76 8.54 -0.10 -12.12
C PRO A 76 9.85 0.59 -11.70
N THR A 77 10.73 0.86 -12.67
CA THR A 77 12.06 1.46 -12.43
C THR A 77 12.50 2.49 -13.47
N ARG A 78 11.92 2.50 -14.69
CA ARG A 78 12.51 3.23 -15.82
C ARG A 78 11.73 4.46 -16.25
N HIS A 79 10.40 4.36 -16.34
CA HIS A 79 9.60 5.46 -16.86
C HIS A 79 8.73 6.04 -15.75
N CYS A 80 8.71 7.38 -15.65
CA CYS A 80 7.92 8.10 -14.63
C CYS A 80 6.45 7.64 -14.63
N GLY A 81 5.89 7.41 -15.82
CA GLY A 81 4.51 6.97 -16.03
C GLY A 81 4.18 5.55 -15.55
N GLN A 82 5.19 4.74 -15.19
CA GLN A 82 4.94 3.42 -14.60
C GLN A 82 4.58 3.50 -13.11
N CYS A 83 4.80 4.65 -12.48
CA CYS A 83 4.41 4.94 -11.11
C CYS A 83 3.42 6.11 -11.06
N HIS A 84 3.70 7.18 -11.80
CA HIS A 84 2.94 8.43 -11.79
C HIS A 84 1.87 8.43 -12.87
N GLY A 85 0.64 8.70 -12.47
CA GLY A 85 -0.51 8.68 -13.38
C GLY A 85 -1.40 7.51 -12.99
N ASN A 86 -2.29 7.83 -12.06
CA ASN A 86 -3.38 7.02 -11.51
C ASN A 86 -3.81 5.88 -12.47
N ALA A 87 -3.25 4.68 -12.26
CA ALA A 87 -3.53 3.49 -13.08
C ALA A 87 -4.92 2.91 -12.78
N ASP A 88 -5.58 3.42 -11.74
CA ASP A 88 -6.78 2.84 -11.16
C ASP A 88 -8.07 3.48 -11.72
N ASN A 89 -7.95 4.53 -12.56
CA ASN A 89 -9.06 5.17 -13.28
C ASN A 89 -9.19 4.74 -14.75
N LYS A 90 -8.51 3.65 -15.19
CA LYS A 90 -8.76 2.97 -16.47
C LYS A 90 -9.64 1.73 -16.27
N LYS A 91 -10.84 1.94 -15.73
CA LYS A 91 -11.96 1.01 -15.88
C LYS A 91 -12.98 1.66 -16.81
N ASP A 92 -12.66 1.57 -18.09
CA ASP A 92 -13.54 1.72 -19.24
C ASP A 92 -13.25 0.55 -20.19
#